data_AF-A0A5P2BEN6-F1
#
_entry.id   AF-A0A5P2BEN6-F1
#
_cell.length_a   1.000
_cell.length_b   1.000
_cell.length_c   1.000
_cell.angle_alpha   90.00
_cell.angle_beta   90.00
_cell.angle_gamma   90.00
#
_symmetry.space_group_name_H-M   'P 1'
#
loop_
_entity.id
_entity.type
_entity.pdbx_description
1 polymer ?
#
loop_
_entity_poly.entity_id
_entity_poly.type
_entity_poly.pdbx_seq_one_letter_code
_entity_poly.pdbx_strand_id
1 'polypeptide(L)'
;MSYGDPNNPYGQPPQQPPAAPGYGYPQQGPPGVPPQQPYGYPQQPAYPGYPGGNMMQQSMPGLLVTARVFLFLISAVQILGAIGFLYLAAIANDVSDSADDFGLDDAGIGDAAAGVFVVLGLIAAGLATLSITLGVKFSRGGQGVRITTVVYGALGAIVGLIYLFVGLDTGLASAIIGPLIWLVFGVIITLAPVVPSGTAWFNRPRY
;
A
#
# COMPACT_ATOMS: atom_id res chain seq x y z
N MET A 1 51.57 -19.66 32.87
CA MET A 1 50.55 -18.66 32.47
C MET A 1 50.21 -18.93 31.02
N SER A 2 48.97 -19.32 30.73
CA SER A 2 48.40 -19.10 29.40
C SER A 2 46.89 -19.02 29.59
N TYR A 3 46.44 -17.78 29.79
CA TYR A 3 45.06 -17.39 29.67
C TYR A 3 44.50 -17.99 28.38
N GLY A 4 43.39 -18.72 28.47
CA GLY A 4 42.59 -19.03 27.30
C GLY A 4 42.20 -17.71 26.64
N ASP A 5 42.66 -17.54 25.40
CA ASP A 5 42.44 -16.38 24.56
C ASP A 5 40.94 -16.00 24.53
N PRO A 6 40.54 -14.76 24.86
CA PRO A 6 39.14 -14.33 24.90
C PRO A 6 38.40 -14.32 23.56
N ASN A 7 39.06 -14.71 22.47
CA ASN A 7 38.57 -14.53 21.10
C ASN A 7 38.48 -15.85 20.33
N ASN A 8 37.85 -16.87 20.93
CA ASN A 8 37.57 -18.14 20.27
C ASN A 8 36.08 -18.23 19.83
N PRO A 9 35.76 -18.07 18.53
CA PRO A 9 34.37 -17.98 18.03
C PRO A 9 33.54 -19.28 18.13
N TYR A 10 34.12 -20.39 18.59
CA TYR A 10 33.48 -21.70 18.72
C TYR A 10 33.53 -22.26 20.16
N GLY A 11 33.64 -21.40 21.18
CA GLY A 11 33.55 -21.83 22.59
C GLY A 11 32.19 -22.47 22.91
N GLN A 12 32.21 -23.64 23.56
CA GLN A 12 31.01 -24.31 24.06
C GLN A 12 30.30 -23.43 25.12
N PRO A 13 28.96 -23.29 25.10
CA PRO A 13 28.25 -22.48 26.09
C PRO A 13 28.40 -23.09 27.50
N PRO A 14 28.68 -22.28 28.54
CA PRO A 14 28.77 -22.75 29.92
C PRO A 14 27.45 -23.38 30.36
N GLN A 15 27.52 -24.61 30.88
CA GLN A 15 26.40 -25.29 31.53
C GLN A 15 25.87 -24.45 32.70
N GLN A 16 24.64 -23.96 32.59
CA GLN A 16 23.94 -23.36 33.71
C GLN A 16 23.53 -24.43 34.72
N PRO A 17 23.77 -24.21 36.03
CA PRO A 17 23.36 -25.14 37.09
C PRO A 17 21.83 -25.18 37.24
N PRO A 18 21.24 -26.33 37.64
CA PRO A 18 19.80 -26.46 37.78
C PRO A 18 19.32 -25.71 39.04
N ALA A 19 18.51 -24.66 38.85
CA ALA A 19 17.87 -23.93 39.94
C ALA A 19 16.44 -24.45 40.16
N ALA A 20 16.22 -24.90 41.40
CA ALA A 20 15.02 -25.51 41.94
C ALA A 20 13.78 -24.58 41.94
N PRO A 21 12.56 -25.12 42.12
CA PRO A 21 11.32 -24.34 42.13
C PRO A 21 11.13 -23.62 43.48
N GLY A 22 11.24 -22.29 43.47
CA GLY A 22 11.09 -21.45 44.66
C GLY A 22 10.02 -20.37 44.49
N TYR A 23 8.95 -20.49 45.28
CA TYR A 23 7.89 -19.50 45.50
C TYR A 23 8.41 -18.24 46.23
N GLY A 24 7.94 -17.05 45.85
CA GLY A 24 7.74 -15.93 46.78
C GLY A 24 8.47 -14.59 46.53
N TYR A 25 7.65 -13.52 46.54
CA TYR A 25 7.92 -12.11 46.85
C TYR A 25 8.31 -11.10 45.74
N PRO A 26 7.63 -9.92 45.71
CA PRO A 26 7.96 -8.82 44.81
C PRO A 26 9.04 -7.92 45.43
N GLN A 27 10.15 -7.73 44.72
CA GLN A 27 11.20 -6.80 45.12
C GLN A 27 11.15 -5.56 44.20
N GLN A 28 10.85 -4.41 44.79
CA GLN A 28 10.88 -3.10 44.13
C GLN A 28 12.29 -2.82 43.59
N GLY A 29 12.38 -2.62 42.27
CA GLY A 29 13.61 -2.19 41.59
C GLY A 29 13.67 -0.66 41.44
N PRO A 30 14.85 -0.03 41.62
CA PRO A 30 15.03 1.42 41.65
C PRO A 30 14.81 2.12 40.29
N PRO A 31 14.39 3.41 40.27
CA PRO A 31 14.07 4.14 39.05
C PRO A 31 15.29 4.79 38.42
N GLY A 32 15.40 4.70 37.09
CA GLY A 32 16.17 5.66 36.29
C GLY A 32 17.46 5.13 35.68
N VAL A 33 17.36 4.19 34.73
CA VAL A 33 18.39 4.00 33.71
C VAL A 33 17.69 4.01 32.35
N PRO A 34 18.02 4.92 31.42
CA PRO A 34 17.37 4.97 30.12
C PRO A 34 17.76 3.72 29.31
N PRO A 35 16.79 2.91 28.83
CA PRO A 35 17.13 1.72 28.07
C PRO A 35 17.64 2.13 26.69
N GLN A 36 18.95 1.96 26.49
CA GLN A 36 19.58 1.90 25.18
C GLN A 36 18.91 0.82 24.36
N GLN A 37 18.41 1.19 23.18
CA GLN A 37 17.81 0.29 22.21
C GLN A 37 18.80 -0.79 21.76
N PRO A 38 18.49 -2.09 21.95
CA PRO A 38 19.30 -3.16 21.36
C PRO A 38 18.82 -3.45 19.94
N TYR A 39 19.71 -3.21 18.99
CA TYR A 39 19.63 -3.57 17.58
C TYR A 39 19.92 -5.08 17.45
N GLY A 40 18.99 -5.87 16.89
CA GLY A 40 19.32 -7.21 16.37
C GLY A 40 18.30 -8.34 16.62
N TYR A 41 17.93 -8.98 15.50
CA TYR A 41 17.37 -10.33 15.33
C TYR A 41 15.85 -10.59 15.42
N PRO A 42 15.33 -11.48 14.54
CA PRO A 42 13.90 -11.66 14.27
C PRO A 42 13.31 -12.68 15.25
N GLN A 43 12.33 -12.26 16.05
CA GLN A 43 11.55 -13.20 16.86
C GLN A 43 10.43 -13.85 16.04
N GLN A 44 10.44 -15.17 16.09
CA GLN A 44 9.50 -16.13 15.53
C GLN A 44 8.09 -16.03 16.14
N PRO A 45 7.07 -16.65 15.50
CA PRO A 45 5.66 -16.38 15.77
C PRO A 45 5.21 -16.97 17.12
N ALA A 46 4.82 -16.10 18.05
CA ALA A 46 4.18 -16.48 19.29
C ALA A 46 2.65 -16.30 19.20
N TYR A 47 1.93 -17.42 19.27
CA TYR A 47 0.51 -17.55 19.62
C TYR A 47 0.38 -18.94 20.28
N PRO A 48 -0.61 -19.26 21.13
CA PRO A 48 -1.71 -18.47 21.71
C PRO A 48 -1.70 -18.45 23.27
N GLY A 49 -2.22 -17.38 23.86
CA GLY A 49 -2.81 -17.43 25.21
C GLY A 49 -1.91 -16.95 26.34
N TYR A 50 -1.78 -15.64 26.55
CA TYR A 50 -1.46 -15.08 27.86
C TYR A 50 -2.02 -13.65 27.98
N PRO A 51 -2.95 -13.38 28.90
CA PRO A 51 -3.41 -12.04 29.23
C PRO A 51 -2.26 -11.18 29.76
N GLY A 52 -1.86 -10.15 29.02
CA GLY A 52 -0.85 -9.18 29.46
C GLY A 52 0.52 -9.28 28.80
N GLY A 53 0.67 -10.04 27.71
CA GLY A 53 1.89 -10.03 26.92
C GLY A 53 2.11 -8.65 26.27
N ASN A 54 3.24 -8.01 26.60
CA ASN A 54 3.70 -6.73 26.05
C ASN A 54 3.28 -6.56 24.58
N MET A 55 2.34 -5.64 24.35
CA MET A 55 2.01 -5.16 23.03
C MET A 55 3.21 -4.41 22.46
N MET A 56 4.16 -5.15 21.90
CA MET A 56 5.15 -4.55 21.02
C MET A 56 4.36 -3.82 19.93
N GLN A 57 4.60 -2.51 19.82
CA GLN A 57 4.07 -1.70 18.74
C GLN A 57 4.51 -2.36 17.44
N GLN A 58 3.65 -3.18 16.86
CA GLN A 58 3.91 -3.79 15.57
C GLN A 58 4.10 -2.61 14.62
N SER A 59 5.28 -2.49 14.00
CA SER A 59 5.56 -1.52 12.96
C SER A 59 4.99 -2.05 11.63
N MET A 60 4.65 -1.16 10.70
CA MET A 60 4.03 -1.59 9.44
C MET A 60 5.00 -2.50 8.66
N PRO A 61 4.57 -3.72 8.26
CA PRO A 61 5.32 -4.54 7.32
C PRO A 61 5.74 -3.74 6.08
N GLY A 62 7.00 -3.88 5.64
CA GLY A 62 7.54 -3.09 4.52
C GLY A 62 6.70 -3.21 3.23
N LEU A 63 6.14 -4.39 2.95
CA LEU A 63 5.26 -4.60 1.79
C LEU A 63 3.98 -3.74 1.86
N LEU A 64 3.43 -3.51 3.06
CA LEU A 64 2.29 -2.61 3.26
C LEU A 64 2.69 -1.14 3.06
N VAL A 65 3.92 -0.77 3.44
CA VAL A 65 4.45 0.57 3.16
C VAL A 65 4.58 0.79 1.65
N THR A 66 5.12 -0.19 0.91
CA THR A 66 5.22 -0.12 -0.55
C THR A 66 3.83 0.00 -1.20
N ALA A 67 2.86 -0.82 -0.79
CA ALA A 67 1.49 -0.71 -1.30
C ALA A 67 0.87 0.67 -1.03
N ARG A 68 1.14 1.24 0.15
CA ARG A 68 0.70 2.59 0.50
C ARG A 68 1.32 3.65 -0.42
N VAL A 69 2.61 3.54 -0.74
CA VAL A 69 3.28 4.45 -1.67
C VAL A 69 2.67 4.33 -3.07
N PHE A 70 2.41 3.11 -3.54
CA PHE A 70 1.78 2.90 -4.85
C PHE A 70 0.38 3.50 -4.96
N LEU A 71 -0.43 3.42 -3.90
CA LEU A 71 -1.73 4.11 -3.87
C LEU A 71 -1.58 5.63 -4.07
N PHE A 72 -0.57 6.24 -3.44
CA PHE A 72 -0.30 7.67 -3.65
C PHE A 72 0.22 7.98 -5.05
N LEU A 73 1.11 7.15 -5.60
CA LEU A 73 1.60 7.33 -6.97
C LEU A 73 0.47 7.22 -8.00
N ILE A 74 -0.38 6.22 -7.86
CA ILE A 74 -1.57 6.04 -8.70
C ILE A 74 -2.49 7.26 -8.59
N SER A 75 -2.71 7.76 -7.38
CA SER A 75 -3.55 8.95 -7.18
C SER A 75 -2.98 10.19 -7.88
N ALA A 76 -1.66 10.39 -7.84
CA ALA A 76 -1.02 11.51 -8.51
C ALA A 76 -1.21 11.43 -10.03
N VAL A 77 -1.02 10.24 -10.62
CA VAL A 77 -1.27 10.01 -12.05
C VAL A 77 -2.75 10.19 -12.40
N GLN A 78 -3.68 9.72 -11.56
CA GLN A 78 -5.12 9.90 -11.78
C GLN A 78 -5.56 11.35 -11.67
N ILE A 79 -4.97 12.15 -10.78
CA ILE A 79 -5.21 13.59 -10.70
C ILE A 79 -4.74 14.28 -11.98
N LEU A 80 -3.52 13.96 -12.44
CA LEU A 80 -3.01 14.50 -13.69
C LEU A 80 -3.89 14.11 -14.89
N GLY A 81 -4.33 12.85 -14.94
CA GLY A 81 -5.28 12.37 -15.94
C GLY A 81 -6.62 13.10 -15.86
N ALA A 82 -7.17 13.31 -14.67
CA ALA A 82 -8.43 14.04 -14.47
C ALA A 82 -8.31 15.49 -14.96
N ILE A 83 -7.23 16.18 -14.61
CA ILE A 83 -6.95 17.54 -15.10
C ILE A 83 -6.80 17.54 -16.63
N GLY A 84 -6.08 16.57 -17.19
CA GLY A 84 -5.93 16.41 -18.64
C GLY A 84 -7.26 16.21 -19.35
N PHE A 85 -8.15 15.36 -18.83
CA PHE A 85 -9.48 15.15 -19.40
C PHE A 85 -10.37 16.38 -19.29
N LEU A 86 -10.33 17.10 -18.15
CA LEU A 86 -11.09 18.35 -18.01
C LEU A 86 -10.56 19.45 -18.94
N TYR A 87 -9.25 19.49 -19.17
CA TYR A 87 -8.64 20.41 -20.13
C TYR A 87 -9.04 20.08 -21.57
N LEU A 88 -9.02 18.80 -21.95
CA LEU A 88 -9.51 18.35 -23.26
C LEU A 88 -11.01 18.62 -23.44
N ALA A 89 -11.81 18.46 -22.39
CA ALA A 89 -13.22 18.80 -22.41
C ALA A 89 -13.44 20.30 -22.68
N ALA A 90 -12.68 21.17 -22.02
CA ALA A 90 -12.76 22.61 -22.24
C ALA A 90 -12.41 22.99 -23.68
N ILE A 91 -11.34 22.42 -24.24
CA ILE A 91 -10.97 22.64 -25.65
C ILE A 91 -12.06 22.12 -26.59
N ALA A 92 -12.60 20.92 -26.33
CA ALA A 92 -13.65 20.34 -27.16
C ALA A 92 -14.90 21.22 -27.18
N ASN A 93 -15.25 21.83 -26.05
CA ASN A 93 -16.37 22.78 -25.95
C ASN A 93 -16.09 24.10 -26.68
N ASP A 94 -14.88 24.68 -26.54
CA ASP A 94 -14.53 25.91 -27.26
C ASP A 94 -14.57 25.70 -28.79
N VAL A 95 -14.16 24.51 -29.24
CA VAL A 95 -14.19 24.12 -30.66
C VAL A 95 -15.62 23.85 -31.14
N SER A 96 -16.48 23.21 -30.33
CA SER A 96 -17.89 22.98 -30.68
C SER A 96 -18.64 24.30 -30.82
N ASP A 97 -18.51 25.20 -29.85
CA ASP A 97 -19.11 26.53 -29.86
C ASP A 97 -18.69 27.33 -31.11
N SER A 98 -17.40 27.25 -31.46
CA SER A 98 -16.87 27.92 -32.66
C SER A 98 -17.39 27.29 -33.95
N ALA A 99 -17.54 25.96 -34.01
CA ALA A 99 -18.03 25.25 -35.18
C ALA A 99 -19.54 25.47 -35.41
N ASP A 100 -20.31 25.60 -34.33
CA ASP A 100 -21.75 25.89 -34.37
C ASP A 100 -22.02 27.29 -34.95
N ASP A 101 -21.19 28.29 -34.63
CA ASP A 101 -21.26 29.64 -35.23
C ASP A 101 -21.08 29.62 -36.77
N PHE A 102 -20.37 28.63 -37.30
CA PHE A 102 -20.22 28.39 -38.74
C PHE A 102 -21.21 27.37 -39.31
N GLY A 103 -22.14 26.83 -38.51
CA GLY A 103 -23.11 25.80 -38.90
C GLY A 103 -22.48 24.46 -39.26
N LEU A 104 -21.29 24.16 -38.70
CA LEU A 104 -20.52 22.95 -39.01
C LEU A 104 -20.75 21.81 -37.99
N ASP A 105 -21.35 22.09 -36.82
CA ASP A 105 -21.63 21.09 -35.77
C ASP A 105 -23.10 20.65 -35.71
N ASP A 106 -23.67 20.29 -36.87
CA ASP A 106 -25.10 19.93 -37.06
C ASP A 106 -25.53 18.68 -36.26
N ALA A 107 -24.58 17.93 -35.68
CA ALA A 107 -24.83 16.70 -34.94
C ALA A 107 -24.51 16.80 -33.44
N GLY A 108 -24.06 17.96 -32.93
CA GLY A 108 -23.69 18.16 -31.53
C GLY A 108 -22.60 17.21 -31.04
N ILE A 109 -21.73 16.76 -31.96
CA ILE A 109 -20.70 15.75 -31.65
C ILE A 109 -19.64 16.37 -30.75
N GLY A 110 -19.36 17.66 -30.91
CA GLY A 110 -18.41 18.39 -30.08
C GLY A 110 -18.86 18.48 -28.62
N ASP A 111 -20.11 18.88 -28.39
CA ASP A 111 -20.72 18.93 -27.04
C ASP A 111 -20.82 17.54 -26.40
N ALA A 112 -21.21 16.53 -27.17
CA ALA A 112 -21.27 15.15 -26.68
C ALA A 112 -19.88 14.64 -26.28
N ALA A 113 -18.84 14.94 -27.09
CA ALA A 113 -17.46 14.57 -26.78
C ALA A 113 -16.94 15.30 -25.53
N ALA A 114 -17.19 16.60 -25.41
CA ALA A 114 -16.84 17.38 -24.21
C ALA A 114 -17.50 16.78 -22.96
N GLY A 115 -18.79 16.45 -23.03
CA GLY A 115 -19.51 15.77 -21.94
C GLY A 115 -18.88 14.43 -21.53
N VAL A 116 -18.46 13.60 -22.50
CA VAL A 116 -17.76 12.34 -22.21
C VAL A 116 -16.43 12.58 -21.49
N PHE A 117 -15.63 13.56 -21.93
CA PHE A 117 -14.37 13.89 -21.29
C PHE A 117 -14.55 14.41 -19.86
N VAL A 118 -15.59 15.22 -19.59
CA VAL A 118 -15.93 15.65 -18.22
C VAL A 118 -16.25 14.45 -17.33
N VAL A 119 -17.09 13.51 -17.81
CA VAL A 119 -17.46 12.31 -17.05
C VAL A 119 -16.23 11.46 -16.74
N LEU A 120 -15.35 11.24 -17.72
CA LEU A 120 -14.09 10.51 -17.51
C LEU A 120 -13.17 11.23 -16.50
N GLY A 121 -13.08 12.55 -16.58
CA GLY A 121 -12.32 13.38 -15.64
C GLY A 121 -12.84 13.24 -14.20
N LEU A 122 -14.16 13.26 -14.02
CA LEU A 122 -14.80 13.07 -12.71
C LEU A 122 -14.60 11.66 -12.14
N ILE A 123 -14.70 10.63 -12.98
CA ILE A 123 -14.41 9.24 -12.56
C ILE A 123 -12.95 9.11 -12.12
N ALA A 124 -12.02 9.66 -12.90
CA ALA A 124 -10.60 9.66 -12.55
C ALA A 124 -10.33 10.42 -11.23
N ALA A 125 -10.97 11.56 -11.02
CA ALA A 125 -10.88 12.32 -9.76
C ALA A 125 -11.48 11.55 -8.56
N GLY A 126 -12.58 10.83 -8.77
CA GLY A 126 -13.20 9.95 -7.77
C GLY A 126 -12.28 8.80 -7.36
N LEU A 127 -11.68 8.11 -8.34
CA LEU A 127 -10.69 7.06 -8.10
C LEU A 127 -9.41 7.60 -7.43
N ALA A 128 -9.00 8.82 -7.75
CA ALA A 128 -7.87 9.48 -7.09
C ALA A 128 -8.17 9.77 -5.61
N THR A 129 -9.37 10.27 -5.34
CA THR A 129 -9.82 10.51 -3.96
C THR A 129 -9.89 9.20 -3.17
N LEU A 130 -10.37 8.14 -3.78
CA LEU A 130 -10.42 6.82 -3.17
C LEU A 130 -9.01 6.27 -2.89
N SER A 131 -8.07 6.38 -3.83
CA SER A 131 -6.68 5.93 -3.61
C SER A 131 -5.97 6.72 -2.51
N ILE A 132 -6.16 8.04 -2.44
CA ILE A 132 -5.64 8.87 -1.34
C ILE A 132 -6.23 8.45 0.01
N THR A 133 -7.55 8.31 0.08
CA THR A 133 -8.21 7.95 1.34
C THR A 133 -7.80 6.56 1.83
N LEU A 134 -7.61 5.60 0.91
CA LEU A 134 -7.03 4.29 1.24
C LEU A 134 -5.59 4.43 1.72
N GLY A 135 -4.74 5.17 1.02
CA GLY A 135 -3.34 5.40 1.40
C GLY A 135 -3.21 6.03 2.78
N VAL A 136 -4.04 7.01 3.12
CA VAL A 136 -4.05 7.63 4.45
C VAL A 136 -4.56 6.66 5.51
N LYS A 137 -5.69 5.97 5.26
CA LYS A 137 -6.29 5.04 6.23
C LYS A 137 -5.53 3.72 6.37
N PHE A 138 -4.64 3.39 5.43
CA PHE A 138 -3.79 2.20 5.50
C PHE A 138 -2.95 2.19 6.79
N SER A 139 -2.48 3.37 7.22
CA SER A 139 -1.74 3.59 8.47
C SER A 139 -2.51 3.20 9.75
N ARG A 140 -3.84 3.28 9.70
CA ARG A 140 -4.71 3.02 10.86
C ARG A 140 -5.05 1.54 11.03
N GLY A 141 -4.78 0.71 10.01
CA GLY A 141 -4.87 -0.75 10.12
C GLY A 141 -6.29 -1.33 10.26
N GLY A 142 -7.32 -0.64 9.74
CA GLY A 142 -8.72 -1.09 9.75
C GLY A 142 -9.02 -2.29 8.83
N GLN A 143 -9.90 -3.22 9.23
CA GLN A 143 -10.34 -4.34 8.36
C GLN A 143 -11.07 -3.85 7.10
N GLY A 144 -11.92 -2.83 7.24
CA GLY A 144 -12.57 -2.22 6.08
C GLY A 144 -11.56 -1.70 5.05
N VAL A 145 -10.47 -1.07 5.52
CA VAL A 145 -9.40 -0.54 4.66
C VAL A 145 -8.66 -1.65 3.92
N ARG A 146 -8.39 -2.78 4.62
CA ARG A 146 -7.79 -3.97 4.01
C ARG A 146 -8.63 -4.46 2.84
N ILE A 147 -9.92 -4.72 3.08
CA ILE A 147 -10.83 -5.26 2.07
C ILE A 147 -10.99 -4.29 0.90
N THR A 148 -11.22 -3.00 1.17
CA THR A 148 -11.37 -2.00 0.11
C THR A 148 -10.10 -1.85 -0.72
N THR A 149 -8.91 -2.00 -0.11
CA THR A 149 -7.63 -1.96 -0.85
C THR A 149 -7.46 -3.19 -1.73
N VAL A 150 -7.84 -4.38 -1.25
CA VAL A 150 -7.83 -5.60 -2.06
C VAL A 150 -8.78 -5.47 -3.25
N VAL A 151 -10.02 -4.99 -3.03
CA VAL A 151 -11.00 -4.79 -4.11
C VAL A 151 -10.52 -3.73 -5.10
N TYR A 152 -10.00 -2.61 -4.62
CA TYR A 152 -9.47 -1.55 -5.47
C TYR A 152 -8.28 -2.04 -6.32
N GLY A 153 -7.32 -2.72 -5.70
CA GLY A 153 -6.16 -3.27 -6.40
C GLY A 153 -6.56 -4.32 -7.44
N ALA A 154 -7.53 -5.18 -7.12
CA ALA A 154 -8.02 -6.22 -8.03
C ALA A 154 -8.74 -5.63 -9.25
N LEU A 155 -9.62 -4.64 -9.04
CA LEU A 155 -10.27 -3.92 -10.14
C LEU A 155 -9.23 -3.20 -11.02
N GLY A 156 -8.25 -2.54 -10.39
CA GLY A 156 -7.15 -1.90 -11.11
C GLY A 156 -6.31 -2.87 -11.92
N ALA A 157 -6.03 -4.06 -11.38
CA ALA A 157 -5.28 -5.11 -12.06
C ALA A 157 -6.06 -5.70 -13.26
N ILE A 158 -7.38 -5.90 -13.12
CA ILE A 158 -8.24 -6.35 -14.22
C ILE A 158 -8.24 -5.30 -15.35
N VAL A 159 -8.42 -4.03 -15.00
CA VAL A 159 -8.37 -2.93 -15.99
C VAL A 159 -7.01 -2.88 -16.68
N GLY A 160 -5.91 -3.00 -15.93
CA GLY A 160 -4.56 -3.08 -16.50
C GLY A 160 -4.36 -4.27 -17.43
N LEU A 161 -4.95 -5.43 -17.09
CA LEU A 161 -4.87 -6.63 -17.92
C LEU A 161 -5.64 -6.46 -19.23
N ILE A 162 -6.83 -5.86 -19.18
CA ILE A 162 -7.62 -5.55 -20.38
C ILE A 162 -6.82 -4.61 -21.30
N TYR A 163 -6.28 -3.52 -20.75
CA TYR A 163 -5.44 -2.59 -21.53
C TYR A 163 -4.17 -3.24 -22.07
N LEU A 164 -3.61 -4.22 -21.37
CA LEU A 164 -2.46 -4.97 -21.85
C LEU A 164 -2.81 -5.80 -23.09
N PHE A 165 -3.94 -6.51 -23.09
CA PHE A 165 -4.38 -7.26 -24.27
C PHE A 165 -4.64 -6.34 -25.47
N VAL A 166 -5.32 -5.21 -25.25
CA VAL A 166 -5.51 -4.20 -26.30
C VAL A 166 -4.16 -3.67 -26.80
N GLY A 167 -3.21 -3.42 -25.90
CA GLY A 167 -1.87 -2.95 -26.26
C GLY A 167 -1.07 -3.97 -27.07
N LEU A 168 -1.18 -5.25 -26.73
CA LEU A 168 -0.54 -6.35 -27.47
C LEU A 168 -1.05 -6.43 -28.92
N ASP A 169 -2.35 -6.21 -29.14
CA ASP A 169 -2.94 -6.21 -30.48
C ASP A 169 -2.46 -5.04 -31.36
N THR A 170 -2.14 -3.88 -30.75
CA THR A 170 -1.65 -2.70 -31.49
C THR A 170 -0.17 -2.79 -31.90
N GLY A 171 0.61 -3.71 -31.32
CA GLY A 171 2.04 -3.88 -31.61
C GLY A 171 2.95 -2.72 -31.16
N LEU A 172 2.40 -1.68 -30.51
CA LEU A 172 3.17 -0.52 -30.02
C LEU A 172 3.76 -0.81 -28.64
N ALA A 173 5.08 -0.68 -28.50
CA ALA A 173 5.76 -0.91 -27.23
C ALA A 173 5.23 0.00 -26.09
N SER A 174 4.88 1.25 -26.41
CA SER A 174 4.29 2.20 -25.45
C SER A 174 2.91 1.74 -24.95
N ALA A 175 2.12 1.08 -25.80
CA ALA A 175 0.81 0.53 -25.45
C ALA A 175 0.91 -0.73 -24.57
N ILE A 176 2.08 -1.36 -24.49
CA ILE A 176 2.33 -2.55 -23.65
C ILE A 176 2.96 -2.16 -22.31
N ILE A 177 3.98 -1.28 -22.33
CA ILE A 177 4.76 -0.93 -21.13
C ILE A 177 3.88 -0.24 -20.06
N GLY A 178 3.03 0.70 -20.46
CA GLY A 178 2.14 1.41 -19.54
C GLY A 178 1.20 0.46 -18.78
N PRO A 179 0.40 -0.36 -19.48
CA PRO A 179 -0.48 -1.34 -18.83
C PRO A 179 0.25 -2.41 -18.01
N LEU A 180 1.46 -2.83 -18.42
CA LEU A 180 2.28 -3.75 -17.61
C LEU A 180 2.66 -3.14 -16.26
N ILE A 181 3.15 -1.90 -16.24
CA ILE A 181 3.51 -1.20 -14.99
C ILE A 181 2.26 -1.05 -14.11
N TRP A 182 1.13 -0.66 -14.71
CA TRP A 182 -0.14 -0.53 -14.01
C TRP A 182 -0.57 -1.87 -13.37
N LEU A 183 -0.46 -2.96 -14.11
CA LEU A 183 -0.80 -4.29 -13.65
C LEU A 183 0.08 -4.73 -12.48
N VAL A 184 1.39 -4.49 -12.55
CA VAL A 184 2.33 -4.77 -11.44
C VAL A 184 1.92 -4.03 -10.17
N PHE A 185 1.57 -2.75 -10.28
CA PHE A 185 1.11 -1.97 -9.13
C PHE A 185 -0.20 -2.53 -8.55
N GLY A 186 -1.17 -2.85 -9.41
CA GLY A 186 -2.45 -3.44 -9.00
C GLY A 186 -2.27 -4.77 -8.26
N VAL A 187 -1.40 -5.64 -8.76
CA VAL A 187 -1.09 -6.94 -8.13
C VAL A 187 -0.45 -6.75 -6.76
N ILE A 188 0.56 -5.87 -6.64
CA ILE A 188 1.24 -5.63 -5.36
C ILE A 188 0.28 -5.04 -4.32
N ILE A 189 -0.55 -4.07 -4.71
CA ILE A 189 -1.57 -3.48 -3.83
C ILE A 189 -2.60 -4.53 -3.36
N THR A 190 -2.92 -5.50 -4.21
CA THR A 190 -3.86 -6.59 -3.89
C THR A 190 -3.25 -7.63 -2.95
N LEU A 191 -1.98 -7.99 -3.16
CA LEU A 191 -1.32 -9.05 -2.39
C LEU A 191 -0.78 -8.57 -1.04
N ALA A 192 -0.30 -7.33 -0.95
CA ALA A 192 0.30 -6.78 0.26
C ALA A 192 -0.59 -6.90 1.53
N PRO A 193 -1.91 -6.66 1.47
CA PRO A 193 -2.81 -6.83 2.62
C PRO A 193 -3.19 -8.29 2.90
N VAL A 194 -2.97 -9.21 1.96
CA VAL A 194 -3.43 -10.60 2.02
C VAL A 194 -2.35 -11.54 2.58
N VAL A 195 -1.07 -11.20 2.38
CA VAL A 195 0.04 -11.98 2.94
C VAL A 195 -0.04 -12.07 4.48
N PRO A 196 0.57 -13.09 5.11
CA PRO A 196 0.47 -13.31 6.55
C PRO A 196 0.88 -12.10 7.40
N SER A 197 1.95 -11.40 7.01
CA SER A 197 2.43 -10.18 7.68
C SER A 197 1.44 -9.02 7.56
N GLY A 198 0.83 -8.85 6.39
CA GLY A 198 -0.21 -7.84 6.15
C GLY A 198 -1.47 -8.13 6.94
N THR A 199 -1.92 -9.39 6.93
CA THR A 199 -3.11 -9.83 7.68
C THR A 199 -2.91 -9.65 9.19
N ALA A 200 -1.73 -9.97 9.73
CA ALA A 200 -1.39 -9.72 11.13
C ALA A 200 -1.47 -8.23 11.50
N TRP A 201 -0.98 -7.34 10.64
CA TRP A 201 -1.08 -5.89 10.85
C TRP A 201 -2.53 -5.39 10.95
N PHE A 202 -3.41 -5.85 10.06
CA PHE A 202 -4.81 -5.41 10.06
C PHE A 202 -5.65 -6.07 11.16
N ASN A 203 -5.24 -7.26 11.65
CA ASN A 203 -5.87 -7.99 12.75
C ASN A 203 -5.40 -7.56 14.14
N ARG A 204 -4.43 -6.65 14.24
CA ARG A 204 -3.87 -6.25 15.54
C ARG A 204 -4.95 -5.65 16.46
N PRO A 205 -4.84 -5.89 17.77
CA PRO A 205 -5.78 -5.31 18.72
C PRO A 205 -5.68 -3.78 18.76
N ARG A 206 -6.82 -3.13 18.92
CA ARG A 206 -6.95 -1.67 18.95
C ARG A 206 -7.62 -1.29 20.27
N TYR A 207 -6.83 -1.19 21.32
CA TYR A 207 -7.26 -0.67 22.62
C TYR A 207 -6.39 0.52 23.01
#